data_AF-A0A7W0RS72-F1
#
_entry.id   AF-A0A7W0RS72-F1
#
_cell.length_a   1.000
_cell.length_b   1.000
_cell.length_c   1.000
_cell.angle_alpha   90.00
_cell.angle_beta   90.00
_cell.angle_gamma   90.00
#
_symmetry.space_group_name_H-M   'P 1'
#
loop_
_entity.id
_entity.type
_entity.pdbx_description
1 polymer ?
#
loop_
_entity_poly.entity_id
_entity_poly.type
_entity_poly.pdbx_seq_one_letter_code
_entity_poly.pdbx_strand_id
1 'polypeptide(L)'
;MSITLDKIIEEVRQLPPDEQRQLREKLNAIVHSQPSEAELEDAFERELAAEGFISEAKPRITDFSPYRDYKPIEVSGQPISEMIIEERR
;
A
#
# COMPACT_ATOMS: atom_id res chain seq x y z
N MET A 1 17.61 8.45 -22.41
CA MET A 1 17.37 9.90 -22.35
C MET A 1 16.25 10.15 -21.35
N SER A 2 16.50 10.90 -20.28
CA SER A 2 15.48 11.23 -19.28
C SER A 2 14.54 12.30 -19.84
N ILE A 3 13.32 11.91 -20.18
CA ILE A 3 12.25 12.87 -20.49
C ILE A 3 11.78 13.42 -19.13
N THR A 4 11.92 14.73 -18.93
CA THR A 4 11.42 15.42 -17.73
C THR A 4 9.94 15.75 -17.87
N LEU A 5 9.23 15.73 -16.74
CA LEU A 5 7.77 15.99 -16.67
C LEU A 5 7.39 17.32 -17.34
N ASP A 6 8.21 18.35 -17.18
CA ASP A 6 7.96 19.68 -17.77
C ASP A 6 7.91 19.64 -19.30
N LYS A 7 8.76 18.82 -19.94
CA LYS A 7 8.74 18.68 -21.40
C LYS A 7 7.47 18.00 -21.89
N ILE A 8 7.00 17.01 -21.15
CA ILE A 8 5.74 16.30 -21.47
C ILE A 8 4.57 17.29 -21.37
N ILE A 9 4.52 18.12 -20.32
CA ILE A 9 3.43 19.11 -20.18
C ILE A 9 3.42 20.11 -21.34
N GLU A 10 4.58 20.59 -21.78
CA GLU A 10 4.67 21.50 -22.91
C GLU A 10 4.23 20.84 -24.23
N GLU A 11 4.63 19.59 -24.48
CA GLU A 11 4.16 18.84 -25.66
C GLU A 11 2.65 18.60 -25.62
N VAL A 12 2.08 18.28 -24.45
CA VAL A 12 0.64 18.07 -24.28
C VAL A 12 -0.15 19.35 -24.55
N ARG A 13 0.38 20.52 -24.16
CA ARG A 13 -0.26 21.81 -24.44
C ARG A 13 -0.35 22.13 -25.93
N GLN A 14 0.59 21.63 -26.74
CA GLN A 14 0.61 21.85 -28.18
C GLN A 14 -0.31 20.89 -28.95
N LEU A 15 -0.83 19.85 -28.31
CA LEU A 15 -1.76 18.90 -28.95
C LEU A 15 -3.13 19.55 -29.21
N PRO A 16 -3.81 19.17 -30.30
CA PRO A 16 -5.21 19.51 -30.53
C PRO A 16 -6.13 19.06 -29.38
N PRO A 17 -7.27 19.73 -29.15
CA PRO A 17 -8.18 19.39 -28.05
C PRO A 17 -8.66 17.95 -28.03
N ASP A 18 -8.87 17.34 -29.21
CA ASP A 18 -9.31 15.96 -29.34
C ASP A 18 -8.20 14.97 -28.97
N GLU A 19 -6.95 15.28 -29.33
CA GLU A 19 -5.79 14.48 -28.97
C GLU A 19 -5.47 14.59 -27.47
N GLN A 20 -5.67 15.77 -26.87
CA GLN A 20 -5.57 15.94 -25.42
C GLN A 20 -6.61 15.09 -24.66
N ARG A 21 -7.85 15.02 -25.18
CA ARG A 21 -8.91 14.16 -24.59
C ARG A 21 -8.56 12.69 -24.69
N GLN A 22 -8.10 12.23 -25.85
CA GLN A 22 -7.66 10.84 -26.04
C GLN A 22 -6.46 10.50 -25.17
N LEU A 23 -5.50 11.41 -25.03
CA LEU A 23 -4.35 11.23 -24.16
C LEU A 23 -4.77 11.09 -22.70
N ARG A 24 -5.69 11.93 -22.23
CA ARG A 24 -6.24 11.85 -20.87
C ARG A 24 -6.91 10.50 -20.61
N GLU A 25 -7.71 10.01 -21.55
CA GLU A 25 -8.36 8.69 -21.42
C GLU A 25 -7.35 7.55 -21.33
N LYS A 26 -6.32 7.58 -22.20
CA LYS A 26 -5.24 6.59 -22.17
C LYS A 26 -4.41 6.66 -20.87
N LEU A 27 -4.08 7.86 -20.41
CA LEU A 27 -3.38 8.07 -19.14
C LEU A 27 -4.21 7.58 -17.95
N ASN A 28 -5.51 7.88 -17.94
CA ASN A 28 -6.40 7.36 -16.91
C ASN A 28 -6.44 5.84 -16.92
N ALA A 29 -6.55 5.20 -18.09
CA ALA A 29 -6.51 3.75 -18.19
C ALA A 29 -5.19 3.17 -17.64
N ILE A 30 -4.05 3.81 -17.92
CA ILE A 30 -2.74 3.39 -17.42
C ILE A 30 -2.66 3.53 -15.89
N VAL A 31 -3.04 4.69 -15.36
CA VAL A 31 -2.99 4.98 -13.90
C VAL A 31 -3.92 4.04 -13.13
N HIS A 32 -5.11 3.74 -13.65
CA HIS A 32 -6.06 2.83 -13.01
C HIS A 32 -5.74 1.34 -13.26
N SER A 33 -4.80 1.04 -14.16
CA SER A 33 -4.32 -0.34 -14.39
C SER A 33 -3.10 -0.71 -13.55
N GLN A 34 -2.51 0.26 -12.85
CA GLN A 34 -1.43 -0.05 -11.92
C GLN A 34 -2.02 -0.70 -10.68
N PRO A 35 -1.46 -1.84 -10.22
CA PRO A 35 -1.90 -2.45 -8.98
C PRO A 35 -1.72 -1.43 -7.86
N SER A 36 -2.75 -1.29 -7.05
CA SER A 36 -2.71 -0.52 -5.83
C SER A 36 -1.59 -1.07 -4.91
N GLU A 37 -1.10 -0.23 -4.02
CA GLU A 37 -0.11 -0.64 -3.01
C GLU A 37 -0.60 -1.86 -2.19
N ALA A 38 -1.90 -1.92 -1.95
CA ALA A 38 -2.56 -3.07 -1.33
C ALA A 38 -2.42 -4.37 -2.16
N GLU A 39 -2.65 -4.30 -3.46
CA GLU A 39 -2.53 -5.47 -4.34
C GLU A 39 -1.06 -5.94 -4.48
N LEU A 40 -0.12 -5.00 -4.43
CA LEU A 40 1.32 -5.29 -4.44
C LEU A 40 1.74 -6.04 -3.17
N GLU A 41 1.32 -5.57 -2.02
CA GLU A 41 1.62 -6.20 -0.72
C GLU A 41 0.97 -7.58 -0.63
N ASP A 42 -0.27 -7.76 -1.11
CA ASP A 42 -0.91 -9.09 -1.18
C ASP A 42 -0.19 -10.04 -2.14
N ALA A 43 0.41 -9.54 -3.22
CA ALA A 43 1.24 -10.33 -4.12
C ALA A 43 2.55 -10.76 -3.44
N PHE A 44 3.16 -9.85 -2.70
CA PHE A 44 4.40 -10.10 -1.96
C PHE A 44 4.21 -11.12 -0.83
N GLU A 45 3.14 -11.02 -0.03
CA GLU A 45 2.84 -12.01 1.01
C GLU A 45 2.64 -13.41 0.43
N ARG A 46 1.99 -13.52 -0.74
CA ARG A 46 1.81 -14.79 -1.44
C ARG A 46 3.14 -15.40 -1.89
N GLU A 47 4.08 -14.58 -2.33
CA GLU A 47 5.44 -15.01 -2.68
C GLU A 47 6.18 -15.53 -1.45
N LEU A 48 6.15 -14.80 -0.33
CA LEU A 48 6.75 -15.23 0.93
C LEU A 48 6.16 -16.56 1.44
N ALA A 49 4.85 -16.76 1.29
CA ALA A 49 4.20 -18.01 1.64
C ALA A 49 4.63 -19.16 0.71
N ALA A 50 4.76 -18.91 -0.59
CA ALA A 50 5.21 -19.89 -1.57
C ALA A 50 6.66 -20.33 -1.33
N GLU A 51 7.52 -19.42 -0.88
CA GLU A 51 8.90 -19.71 -0.49
C GLU A 51 9.03 -20.31 0.92
N GLY A 52 7.94 -20.36 1.69
CA GLY A 52 7.91 -20.94 3.03
C GLY A 52 8.47 -20.05 4.12
N PHE A 53 8.67 -18.75 3.86
CA PHE A 53 9.05 -17.77 4.88
C PHE A 53 7.92 -17.52 5.88
N ILE A 54 6.67 -17.60 5.43
CA ILE A 54 5.47 -17.54 6.26
C ILE A 54 4.59 -18.76 6.00
N SER A 55 3.74 -19.12 6.96
CA SER A 55 2.88 -20.30 6.85
C SER A 55 1.75 -20.16 5.82
N GLU A 56 1.17 -18.96 5.71
CA GLU A 56 0.08 -18.64 4.78
C GLU A 56 -0.03 -17.11 4.60
N ALA A 57 -0.44 -16.67 3.42
CA ALA A 57 -0.85 -15.28 3.17
C ALA A 57 -2.33 -15.14 3.52
N LYS A 58 -2.65 -14.36 4.56
CA LYS A 58 -4.02 -14.20 5.05
C LYS A 58 -4.76 -13.14 4.22
N PRO A 59 -6.05 -13.32 3.93
CA PRO A 59 -6.81 -12.28 3.26
C PRO A 59 -6.88 -11.03 4.12
N ARG A 60 -6.83 -9.85 3.49
CA ARG A 60 -7.05 -8.58 4.17
C ARG A 60 -8.41 -8.56 4.86
N ILE A 61 -8.42 -7.98 6.06
CA ILE A 61 -9.67 -7.70 6.77
C ILE A 61 -10.34 -6.52 6.08
N THR A 62 -11.48 -6.79 5.44
CA THR A 62 -12.31 -5.76 4.78
C THR A 62 -13.50 -5.35 5.62
N ASP A 63 -13.95 -6.22 6.54
CA ASP A 63 -15.04 -5.95 7.47
C ASP A 63 -14.50 -5.79 8.91
N PHE A 64 -14.58 -4.56 9.41
CA PHE A 64 -14.21 -4.23 10.79
C PHE A 64 -15.42 -4.20 11.74
N SER A 65 -16.62 -4.58 11.27
CA SER A 65 -17.82 -4.68 12.11
C SER A 65 -17.62 -5.51 13.39
N PRO A 66 -16.82 -6.59 13.41
CA PRO A 66 -16.59 -7.36 14.65
C PRO A 66 -15.83 -6.57 15.73
N TYR A 67 -15.09 -5.54 15.35
CA TYR A 67 -14.27 -4.72 16.26
C TYR A 67 -15.00 -3.48 16.77
N ARG A 68 -16.25 -3.25 16.36
CA ARG A 68 -16.99 -2.01 16.68
C ARG A 68 -17.14 -1.77 18.17
N ASP A 69 -17.33 -2.85 18.93
CA ASP A 69 -17.49 -2.83 20.39
C ASP A 69 -16.25 -3.39 21.11
N TYR A 70 -15.09 -3.37 20.44
CA TYR A 70 -13.84 -3.80 21.06
C TYR A 70 -13.55 -2.96 22.31
N LYS A 71 -13.38 -3.63 23.44
CA LYS A 71 -12.97 -3.02 24.71
C LYS A 71 -11.52 -3.42 24.98
N PRO A 72 -10.56 -2.48 24.87
CA PRO A 72 -9.20 -2.74 25.26
C PRO A 72 -9.15 -3.21 26.73
N ILE A 73 -8.28 -4.18 27.00
CA ILE A 73 -8.03 -4.60 28.38
C ILE A 73 -7.00 -3.64 28.96
N GLU A 74 -7.39 -2.92 30.01
CA GLU A 74 -6.43 -2.14 30.80
C GLU A 74 -5.51 -3.10 31.55
N VAL A 75 -4.23 -3.07 31.19
CA VAL A 75 -3.20 -3.84 31.87
C VAL A 75 -2.47 -2.92 32.87
N SER A 76 -2.41 -3.36 34.13
CA SER A 76 -1.67 -2.67 35.18
C SER A 76 -0.25 -3.22 35.27
N GLY A 77 0.75 -2.34 35.40
CA GLY A 77 2.15 -2.73 35.58
C GLY A 77 3.06 -2.13 34.49
N GLN A 78 4.36 -2.42 34.58
CA GLN A 78 5.32 -2.03 33.56
C GLN A 78 5.44 -3.15 32.51
N PRO A 79 5.74 -2.81 31.25
CA PRO A 79 6.05 -3.82 30.24
C PRO A 79 7.19 -4.71 30.70
N ILE A 80 7.08 -6.02 30.46
CA ILE A 80 8.12 -6.99 30.79
C ILE A 80 9.48 -6.57 30.18
N SER A 81 9.46 -5.97 28.99
CA SER A 81 10.67 -5.43 28.36
C SER A 81 11.39 -4.40 29.22
N GLU A 82 10.67 -3.51 29.90
CA GLU A 82 11.23 -2.50 30.81
C GLU A 82 11.76 -3.15 32.09
N MET A 83 11.01 -4.09 32.66
CA MET A 83 11.44 -4.83 33.87
C MET A 83 12.74 -5.61 33.65
N ILE A 84 12.88 -6.29 32.50
CA ILE A 84 14.10 -7.04 32.16
C ILE A 84 15.32 -6.13 32.02
N ILE A 85 15.14 -4.90 31.54
CA ILE A 85 16.23 -3.92 31.38
C ILE A 85 16.70 -3.41 32.74
N GLU A 86 15.78 -3.14 33.66
CA GLU A 86 16.10 -2.68 35.02
C GLU A 86 16.84 -3.73 35.85
N GLU A 87 16.43 -5.01 35.79
CA GLU A 87 17.07 -6.10 36.54
C GLU A 87 18.48 -6.45 36.08
N ARG A 88 18.89 -6.02 34.88
CA ARG A 88 20.21 -6.31 34.30
C ARG A 88 21.22 -5.17 34.47
N ARG A 89 20.85 -4.09 35.13
CA ARG A 89 21.77 -3.00 35.53
C ARG A 89 22.35 -3.24 36.92
#